data_AF-A0A9X1HXS1-F1
#
_entry.id   AF-A0A9X1HXS1-F1
#
_cell.length_a   1.000
_cell.length_b   1.000
_cell.length_c   1.000
_cell.angle_alpha   90.00
_cell.angle_beta   90.00
_cell.angle_gamma   90.00
#
_symmetry.space_group_name_H-M   'P 1'
#
loop_
_entity.id
_entity.type
_entity.pdbx_description
1 polymer ?
#
loop_
_entity_poly.entity_id
_entity_poly.type
_entity_poly.pdbx_seq_one_letter_code
_entity_poly.pdbx_strand_id
1 'polypeptide(L)'
;PICEGEPTPALTATGAGTIRWYSDAGLTNQIGVGSPFVPSAAYVDNTTAGTYSVWATSTSAGCESTGTQVDVLVEPALVVDA
;
A
#
# COMPACT_ATOMS: atom_id res chain seq x y z
N PRO A 1 6.36 7.91 -6.41
CA PRO A 1 7.46 6.91 -6.41
C PRO A 1 8.37 7.21 -5.23
N ILE A 2 9.07 6.19 -4.73
CA ILE A 2 10.16 6.32 -3.75
C ILE A 2 11.42 5.69 -4.32
N CYS A 3 12.59 6.13 -3.87
CA CYS A 3 13.83 5.46 -4.23
C CYS A 3 14.03 4.18 -3.41
N GLU A 4 14.78 3.23 -3.95
CA GLU A 4 15.23 2.06 -3.21
C GLU A 4 15.95 2.47 -1.91
N GLY A 5 15.55 1.85 -0.80
CA GLY A 5 16.04 2.14 0.55
C GLY A 5 15.33 3.30 1.26
N GLU A 6 14.53 4.12 0.57
CA GLU A 6 13.74 5.17 1.22
C GLU A 6 12.52 4.59 1.96
N PRO A 7 12.15 5.16 3.12
CA PRO A 7 11.02 4.65 3.88
C PRO A 7 9.72 4.71 3.06
N THR A 8 8.94 3.63 3.12
CA THR A 8 7.62 3.57 2.49
C THR A 8 6.73 4.71 3.00
N PRO A 9 6.11 5.51 2.12
CA PRO A 9 5.30 6.64 2.53
C PRO A 9 4.02 6.15 3.20
N ALA A 10 3.49 6.98 4.10
CA ALA A 10 2.19 6.73 4.67
C ALA A 10 1.10 6.90 3.60
N LEU A 11 0.31 5.84 3.40
CA LEU A 11 -0.81 5.84 2.48
C LEU A 11 -2.03 6.44 3.17
N THR A 12 -2.68 7.37 2.50
CA THR A 12 -3.93 7.97 2.96
C THR A 12 -5.07 7.52 2.06
N ALA A 13 -6.19 7.21 2.68
CA ALA A 13 -7.45 6.96 2.00
C ALA A 13 -8.57 7.71 2.71
N THR A 14 -9.61 8.04 1.95
CA THR A 14 -10.81 8.71 2.47
C THR A 14 -12.02 7.92 2.01
N GLY A 15 -12.96 7.69 2.92
CA GLY A 15 -14.16 6.92 2.67
C GLY A 15 -15.11 7.01 3.86
N ALA A 16 -16.33 6.51 3.68
CA ALA A 16 -17.29 6.44 4.78
C ALA A 16 -16.87 5.34 5.77
N GLY A 17 -16.69 5.71 7.03
CA GLY A 17 -16.36 4.76 8.10
C GLY A 17 -14.87 4.37 8.18
N THR A 18 -14.61 3.10 8.50
CA THR A 18 -13.26 2.59 8.78
C THR A 18 -12.56 2.17 7.50
N ILE A 19 -11.36 2.70 7.26
CA ILE A 19 -10.50 2.24 6.16
C ILE A 19 -9.83 0.93 6.54
N ARG A 20 -9.86 -0.07 5.65
CA ARG A 20 -9.10 -1.32 5.76
C ARG A 20 -8.14 -1.45 4.57
N TRP A 21 -6.99 -2.05 4.82
CA TRP A 21 -5.95 -2.27 3.81
C TRP A 21 -5.72 -3.76 3.62
N TYR A 22 -5.55 -4.18 2.37
CA TYR A 22 -5.36 -5.56 1.96
C TYR A 22 -4.13 -5.70 1.05
N SER A 23 -3.55 -6.89 1.04
CA SER A 23 -2.40 -7.23 0.17
C SER A 23 -2.80 -7.95 -1.12
N ASP A 24 -4.09 -8.19 -1.33
CA ASP A 24 -4.62 -8.87 -2.51
C ASP A 24 -5.91 -8.21 -3.02
N ALA A 25 -6.11 -8.28 -4.33
CA ALA A 25 -7.31 -7.77 -4.99
C ALA A 25 -8.60 -8.50 -4.57
N GLY A 26 -8.47 -9.72 -4.02
CA GLY A 26 -9.60 -10.51 -3.51
C GLY A 26 -10.09 -10.04 -2.14
N LEU A 27 -9.40 -9.10 -1.50
CA LEU A 27 -9.71 -8.59 -0.17
C LEU A 27 -9.72 -9.69 0.90
N THR A 28 -8.87 -10.71 0.73
CA THR A 28 -8.82 -11.89 1.60
C THR A 28 -7.78 -11.77 2.71
N ASN A 29 -6.71 -11.01 2.49
CA ASN A 29 -5.62 -10.83 3.42
C ASN A 29 -5.51 -9.37 3.88
N GLN A 30 -6.17 -9.06 4.99
CA GLN A 30 -6.13 -7.74 5.62
C GLN A 30 -4.77 -7.50 6.30
N ILE A 31 -4.13 -6.39 5.95
CA ILE A 31 -2.78 -6.02 6.41
C ILE A 31 -2.77 -4.79 7.33
N GLY A 32 -3.89 -4.05 7.40
CA GLY A 32 -3.96 -2.84 8.21
C GLY A 32 -5.35 -2.22 8.28
N VAL A 33 -5.51 -1.26 9.19
CA VAL A 33 -6.73 -0.49 9.41
C VAL A 33 -6.36 0.97 9.69
N GLY A 34 -7.17 1.89 9.20
CA GLY A 34 -7.02 3.33 9.44
C GLY A 34 -6.41 4.09 8.28
N SER A 35 -6.32 5.40 8.47
CA SER A 35 -5.73 6.36 7.54
C SER A 35 -5.15 7.50 8.40
N PRO A 36 -3.84 7.77 8.35
CA PRO A 36 -2.84 7.17 7.47
C PRO A 36 -2.44 5.73 7.86
N PHE A 37 -1.94 4.96 6.89
CA PHE A 37 -1.41 3.60 7.06
C PHE A 37 -0.03 3.46 6.40
N VAL A 38 0.95 2.90 7.11
CA VAL A 38 2.28 2.61 6.55
C VAL A 38 2.38 1.09 6.33
N PRO A 39 2.42 0.61 5.07
CA PRO A 39 2.64 -0.80 4.77
C PRO A 39 4.00 -1.26 5.30
N SER A 40 4.08 -2.48 5.83
CA SER A 40 5.36 -3.08 6.19
C SER A 40 6.13 -3.54 4.94
N ALA A 41 7.44 -3.75 5.11
CA ALA A 41 8.32 -4.28 4.05
C ALA A 41 7.89 -5.67 3.53
N ALA A 42 7.03 -6.39 4.25
CA ALA A 42 6.48 -7.67 3.79
C ALA A 42 5.46 -7.50 2.64
N TYR A 43 4.87 -6.31 2.48
CA TYR A 43 3.87 -6.02 1.46
C TYR A 43 4.34 -4.96 0.46
N VAL A 44 5.18 -4.03 0.91
CA VAL A 44 5.84 -3.04 0.06
C VAL A 44 7.33 -3.08 0.38
N ASP A 45 8.08 -3.88 -0.37
CA ASP A 45 9.53 -3.99 -0.21
C ASP A 45 10.20 -2.77 -0.86
N ASN A 46 10.64 -1.83 -0.02
CA ASN A 46 11.35 -0.64 -0.47
C ASN A 46 12.82 -0.92 -0.80
N THR A 47 13.32 -2.15 -0.63
CA THR A 47 14.72 -2.52 -0.93
C THR A 47 14.90 -3.15 -2.30
N THR A 48 13.81 -3.45 -3.00
CA THR A 48 13.84 -3.99 -4.35
C THR A 48 13.02 -3.11 -5.27
N ALA A 49 13.63 -2.63 -6.35
CA ALA A 49 12.92 -1.87 -7.38
C ALA A 49 11.75 -2.67 -7.96
N GLY A 50 10.59 -2.02 -8.06
CA GLY A 50 9.36 -2.69 -8.48
C GLY A 50 8.11 -1.90 -8.13
N THR A 51 6.98 -2.40 -8.62
CA THR A 51 5.66 -1.88 -8.25
C THR A 51 5.01 -2.83 -7.27
N TYR A 52 4.63 -2.30 -6.10
CA TYR A 52 3.93 -3.03 -5.06
C TYR A 52 2.50 -2.50 -4.94
N SER A 53 1.53 -3.40 -4.96
CA SER A 53 0.11 -3.06 -4.94
C SER A 53 -0.51 -3.43 -3.61
N VAL A 54 -1.31 -2.52 -3.05
CA VAL A 54 -2.19 -2.77 -1.90
C VAL A 54 -3.59 -2.28 -2.25
N TRP A 55 -4.60 -2.77 -1.55
CA TRP A 55 -6.01 -2.41 -1.80
C TRP A 55 -6.62 -1.77 -0.57
N ALA A 56 -7.28 -0.63 -0.74
CA ALA A 56 -8.01 0.06 0.32
C ALA A 56 -9.51 -0.10 0.15
N THR A 57 -10.22 -0.40 1.23
CA THR A 57 -11.68 -0.36 1.29
C THR A 57 -12.14 0.58 2.39
N SER A 58 -13.38 1.02 2.32
CA SER A 58 -14.05 1.71 3.43
C SER A 58 -15.24 0.88 3.91
N THR A 59 -15.32 0.64 5.21
CA THR A 59 -16.42 -0.08 5.86
C THR A 59 -17.26 0.85 6.70
N SER A 60 -18.55 0.97 6.40
CA SER A 60 -19.52 1.72 7.22
C SER A 60 -20.79 0.91 7.44
N ALA A 61 -21.27 0.86 8.68
CA ALA A 61 -22.50 0.15 9.06
C ALA A 61 -22.58 -1.31 8.57
N GLY A 62 -21.43 -2.00 8.50
CA GLY A 62 -21.34 -3.40 8.04
C GLY A 62 -21.25 -3.57 6.52
N CYS A 63 -21.37 -2.50 5.74
CA CYS A 63 -21.14 -2.52 4.29
C CYS A 63 -19.70 -2.13 3.99
N GLU A 64 -18.97 -3.01 3.30
CA GLU A 64 -17.62 -2.75 2.80
C GLU A 64 -17.68 -2.36 1.32
N SER A 65 -16.92 -1.32 0.95
CA SER A 65 -16.81 -0.89 -0.45
C SER A 65 -16.01 -1.88 -1.29
N THR A 66 -16.06 -1.71 -2.61
CA THR A 66 -15.05 -2.30 -3.49
C THR A 66 -13.65 -1.83 -3.10
N GLY A 67 -12.65 -2.68 -3.33
CA GLY A 67 -11.25 -2.34 -3.11
C GLY A 67 -10.72 -1.42 -4.20
N THR A 68 -10.07 -0.33 -3.79
CA THR A 68 -9.31 0.55 -4.68
C THR A 68 -7.84 0.17 -4.61
N GLN A 69 -7.25 -0.14 -5.75
CA GLN A 69 -5.82 -0.44 -5.86
C GLN A 69 -4.98 0.83 -5.65
N VAL A 70 -3.90 0.69 -4.89
CA VAL A 70 -2.89 1.70 -4.64
C VAL A 70 -1.54 1.09 -4.96
N ASP A 71 -0.82 1.70 -5.90
CA ASP A 71 0.49 1.25 -6.34
C ASP A 71 1.59 2.12 -5.75
N VAL A 72 2.57 1.48 -5.13
CA VAL A 72 3.81 2.09 -4.67
C VAL A 72 4.92 1.66 -5.61
N LEU A 73 5.41 2.63 -6.39
CA LEU A 73 6.56 2.44 -7.28
C LEU A 73 7.86 2.72 -6.51
N VAL A 74 8.71 1.70 -6.41
CA VAL A 74 10.09 1.78 -5.92
C VAL A 74 11.02 1.87 -7.12
N GLU A 75 11.67 3.02 -7.27
CA GLU A 75 12.64 3.28 -8.34
C GLU A 75 14.01 2.71 -7.94
N PRO A 76 14.76 2.11 -8.90
CA PRO A 76 16.06 1.54 -8.61
C PRO A 76 17.05 2.59 -8.13
N ALA A 77 17.95 2.20 -7.23
CA ALA A 77 19.10 3.02 -6.91
C ALA A 77 19.95 3.29 -8.16
N LEU A 78 20.53 4.50 -8.26
CA LEU A 78 21.46 4.83 -9.34
C LEU A 78 22.65 3.86 -9.29
N VAL A 79 22.79 3.02 -10.31
CA VAL A 79 24.00 2.22 -10.52
C VAL A 79 24.88 2.99 -11.51
N VAL A 80 25.98 3.55 -11.03
CA VAL A 80 27.05 4.05 -11.92
C VAL A 80 27.95 2.86 -12.22
N ASP A 81 27.76 2.22 -13.36
CA ASP A 81 28.74 1.26 -13.87
C ASP A 81 30.00 2.00 -14.34
N ALA A 82 31.16 1.40 -14.05
CA ALA A 82 32.50 1.92 -14.34
C ALA A 82 32.96 1.65 -15.78
#